data_AF-A0A7L2KY05-F1
#
_entry.id   AF-A0A7L2KY05-F1
#
_cell.length_a   1.000
_cell.length_b   1.000
_cell.length_c   1.000
_cell.angle_alpha   90.00
_cell.angle_beta   90.00
_cell.angle_gamma   90.00
#
_symmetry.space_group_name_H-M   'P 1'
#
loop_
_entity.id
_entity.type
_entity.pdbx_description
1 polymer ?
#
loop_
_entity_poly.entity_id
_entity_poly.type
_entity_poly.pdbx_seq_one_letter_code
_entity_poly.pdbx_strand_id
1 'polypeptide(L)'
;MEKLYLAGSSTWTINSSLGNGSLRLQNLSRNSSADPLKRNEDMAKVEVTVLCLILFLALSGNLCVLLAIHTTRHKPSRMYFFMKHLSIADLVVAVFQVLPQLIWDITFRFYGPDFLCRLIKYLQVVGMFASTYLLLLMSLDRCLAICQPLRSLRRRADRASVLLTWLLCLLVSIPQIHIFSLRDVGNGVYDCWADFIQPWGPKAYVTWITLMVYIIPVLMLSICYGLISFKIWQNVKLKTAQGPGVGPGSASRGGKVFARVSSTRLISQAKIRTVKMTFIIVLAFIVCWTPFFFVQMWSVWDTNAPQEGT
;
A
#
# COMPACT_ATOMS: atom_id res chain seq x y z
N MET A 1 -11.93 -1.74 -5.01
CA MET A 1 -12.35 -2.15 -3.65
C MET A 1 -13.53 -1.34 -3.14
N GLU A 2 -13.77 -0.14 -3.69
CA GLU A 2 -15.01 0.64 -3.53
C GLU A 2 -16.30 -0.14 -3.85
N LYS A 3 -16.25 -1.14 -4.74
CA LYS A 3 -17.40 -2.04 -4.99
C LYS A 3 -17.61 -3.13 -3.93
N LEU A 4 -16.64 -3.39 -3.04
CA LEU A 4 -16.92 -4.15 -1.82
C LEU A 4 -17.67 -3.29 -0.79
N TYR A 5 -17.55 -1.97 -0.87
CA TYR A 5 -18.35 -1.02 -0.12
C TYR A 5 -19.84 -1.13 -0.47
N LEU A 6 -20.14 -1.41 -1.75
CA LEU A 6 -21.49 -1.69 -2.24
C LEU A 6 -21.98 -3.12 -1.94
N ALA A 7 -21.17 -3.99 -1.31
CA ALA A 7 -21.60 -5.36 -0.99
C ALA A 7 -22.63 -5.44 0.14
N GLY A 8 -22.84 -4.35 0.90
CA GLY A 8 -23.88 -4.28 1.95
C GLY A 8 -25.29 -3.97 1.42
N SER A 9 -25.45 -3.65 0.13
CA SER A 9 -26.67 -2.98 -0.37
C SER A 9 -27.72 -3.90 -1.00
N SER A 10 -27.66 -5.22 -0.85
CA SER A 10 -28.63 -6.10 -1.56
C SER A 10 -29.00 -7.38 -0.82
N THR A 11 -29.62 -7.23 0.35
CA THR A 11 -30.48 -8.26 0.92
C THR A 11 -31.67 -7.60 1.61
N TRP A 12 -32.87 -7.80 1.04
CA TRP A 12 -34.22 -7.92 1.65
C TRP A 12 -35.32 -7.34 0.75
N THR A 13 -36.04 -8.24 0.08
CA THR A 13 -37.40 -8.07 -0.43
C THR A 13 -38.43 -8.12 0.71
N ILE A 14 -39.54 -7.36 0.63
CA ILE A 14 -40.96 -7.81 0.58
C ILE A 14 -41.97 -6.65 0.80
N ASN A 15 -42.93 -6.57 -0.14
CA ASN A 15 -44.31 -6.06 -0.14
C ASN A 15 -44.95 -5.39 1.11
N SER A 16 -45.72 -4.32 0.83
CA SER A 16 -47.07 -4.14 1.40
C SER A 16 -47.98 -3.37 0.43
N SER A 17 -49.25 -3.76 0.43
CA SER A 17 -50.32 -3.35 -0.47
C SER A 17 -51.30 -2.35 0.18
N LEU A 18 -52.13 -1.74 -0.67
CA LEU A 18 -53.36 -0.96 -0.43
C LEU A 18 -53.27 0.51 0.04
N GLY A 19 -53.92 1.39 -0.74
CA GLY A 19 -54.36 2.70 -0.30
C GLY A 19 -54.74 3.66 -1.44
N ASN A 20 -55.88 3.44 -2.10
CA ASN A 20 -56.45 4.36 -3.09
C ASN A 20 -57.06 5.57 -2.35
N GLY A 21 -56.63 6.81 -2.66
CA GLY A 21 -57.09 8.01 -1.95
C GLY A 21 -56.74 9.33 -2.65
N SER A 22 -57.59 9.72 -3.61
CA SER A 22 -57.99 11.09 -4.01
C SER A 22 -57.13 12.32 -3.62
N LEU A 23 -56.62 13.02 -4.65
CA LEU A 23 -56.82 14.46 -4.93
C LEU A 23 -57.15 15.40 -3.75
N ARG A 24 -56.14 16.05 -3.15
CA ARG A 24 -56.14 17.47 -2.70
C ARG A 24 -54.92 17.76 -1.80
N LEU A 25 -53.90 18.42 -2.33
CA LEU A 25 -53.30 19.65 -1.79
C LEU A 25 -52.12 20.08 -2.68
N GLN A 26 -52.41 20.65 -3.84
CA GLN A 26 -51.46 21.55 -4.49
C GLN A 26 -51.44 22.87 -3.70
N ASN A 27 -50.25 23.40 -3.44
CA ASN A 27 -49.92 24.71 -2.86
C ASN A 27 -49.93 24.84 -1.33
N LEU A 28 -48.89 24.34 -0.64
CA LEU A 28 -48.12 25.14 0.34
C LEU A 28 -46.88 24.38 0.86
N SER A 29 -45.75 24.48 0.18
CA SER A 29 -44.38 24.42 0.75
C SER A 29 -43.36 24.43 -0.38
N ARG A 30 -43.16 25.63 -0.95
CA ARG A 30 -41.92 25.97 -1.67
C ARG A 30 -40.84 26.13 -0.59
N ASN A 31 -40.35 25.02 -0.06
CA ASN A 31 -39.18 24.99 0.80
C ASN A 31 -38.17 24.08 0.11
N SER A 32 -37.00 24.64 -0.20
CA SER A 32 -35.88 24.00 -0.87
C SER A 32 -35.68 22.55 -0.41
N SER A 33 -36.21 21.60 -1.17
CA SER A 33 -35.75 20.23 -1.14
C SER A 33 -34.38 20.23 -1.81
N ALA A 34 -33.35 20.41 -0.98
CA ALA A 34 -32.01 19.97 -1.32
C ALA A 34 -32.13 18.51 -1.77
N ASP A 35 -31.86 18.27 -3.05
CA ASP A 35 -31.89 16.96 -3.66
C ASP A 35 -30.88 16.04 -2.93
N PRO A 36 -31.31 14.94 -2.28
CA PRO A 36 -30.43 14.05 -1.53
C PRO A 36 -29.39 13.34 -2.42
N LEU A 37 -29.52 13.45 -3.75
CA LEU A 37 -28.66 12.82 -4.74
C LEU A 37 -27.58 13.73 -5.33
N LYS A 38 -27.47 14.98 -4.87
CA LYS A 38 -26.31 15.81 -5.21
C LYS A 38 -25.12 15.38 -4.36
N ARG A 39 -24.56 14.19 -4.65
CA ARG A 39 -23.16 13.88 -4.28
C ARG A 39 -22.34 15.09 -4.70
N ASN A 40 -21.81 15.82 -3.71
CA ASN A 40 -21.21 17.14 -3.89
C ASN A 40 -20.31 17.12 -5.12
N GLU A 41 -20.71 17.77 -6.22
CA GLU A 41 -19.93 17.80 -7.47
C GLU A 41 -18.49 18.26 -7.20
N ASP A 42 -18.31 19.08 -6.16
CA ASP A 42 -17.01 19.55 -5.69
C ASP A 42 -16.16 18.42 -5.07
N MET A 43 -16.76 17.48 -4.33
CA MET A 43 -16.05 16.30 -3.80
C MET A 43 -15.57 15.39 -4.93
N ALA A 44 -16.43 15.13 -5.93
CA ALA A 44 -16.07 14.30 -7.08
C ALA A 44 -14.98 14.97 -7.94
N LYS A 45 -15.06 16.30 -8.15
CA LYS A 45 -14.00 17.06 -8.83
C LYS A 45 -12.67 16.99 -8.07
N VAL A 46 -12.70 17.10 -6.74
CA VAL A 46 -11.50 16.99 -5.90
C VAL A 46 -10.90 15.60 -6.00
N GLU A 47 -11.70 14.54 -5.90
CA GLU A 47 -11.25 13.15 -6.02
C GLU A 47 -10.58 12.88 -7.36
N VAL A 48 -11.24 13.22 -8.47
CA VAL A 48 -10.70 13.06 -9.84
C VAL A 48 -9.41 13.86 -10.01
N THR A 49 -9.35 15.09 -9.48
CA THR A 49 -8.14 15.93 -9.56
C THR A 49 -6.99 15.30 -8.79
N VAL A 50 -7.25 14.81 -7.58
CA VAL A 50 -6.25 14.14 -6.74
C VAL A 50 -5.75 12.85 -7.41
N LEU A 51 -6.64 12.02 -7.96
CA LEU A 51 -6.27 10.79 -8.67
C LEU A 51 -5.46 11.08 -9.94
N CYS A 52 -5.81 12.10 -10.71
CA CYS A 52 -5.02 12.56 -11.85
C CYS A 52 -3.60 12.96 -11.43
N LEU A 53 -3.45 13.74 -10.34
CA LEU A 53 -2.15 14.14 -9.82
C LEU A 53 -1.34 12.94 -9.32
N ILE A 54 -1.96 12.03 -8.56
CA ILE A 54 -1.32 10.80 -8.08
C ILE A 54 -0.84 9.96 -9.26
N LEU A 55 -1.70 9.76 -10.27
CA LEU A 55 -1.36 8.99 -11.47
C LEU A 55 -0.16 9.61 -12.20
N PHE A 56 -0.21 10.93 -12.45
CA PHE A 56 0.88 11.64 -13.12
C PHE A 56 2.19 11.53 -12.36
N LEU A 57 2.18 11.78 -11.05
CA LEU A 57 3.37 11.69 -10.19
C LEU A 57 3.91 10.26 -10.09
N ALA A 58 3.03 9.27 -9.96
CA ALA A 58 3.41 7.87 -9.86
C ALA A 58 4.04 7.36 -11.17
N LEU A 59 3.45 7.69 -12.32
CA LEU A 59 3.98 7.30 -13.62
C LEU A 59 5.31 8.00 -13.92
N SER A 60 5.33 9.34 -13.84
CA SER A 60 6.53 10.13 -14.14
C SER A 60 7.66 9.84 -13.15
N GLY A 61 7.38 9.79 -11.85
CA GLY A 61 8.37 9.52 -10.81
C GLY A 61 9.02 8.16 -10.94
N ASN A 62 8.22 7.09 -11.09
CA ASN A 62 8.77 5.73 -11.23
C ASN A 62 9.47 5.52 -12.58
N LEU A 63 8.97 6.11 -13.67
CA LEU A 63 9.65 6.06 -14.96
C LEU A 63 11.00 6.79 -14.90
N CYS A 64 11.05 7.97 -14.27
CA CYS A 64 12.30 8.70 -14.04
C CYS A 64 13.31 7.87 -13.22
N VAL A 65 12.88 7.16 -12.18
CA VAL A 65 13.75 6.25 -11.41
C VAL A 65 14.30 5.12 -12.29
N LEU A 66 13.45 4.48 -13.10
CA LEU A 66 13.89 3.43 -14.02
C LEU A 66 14.88 3.95 -15.07
N LEU A 67 14.62 5.12 -15.65
CA LEU A 67 15.51 5.78 -16.61
C LEU A 67 16.84 6.18 -15.97
N ALA A 68 16.82 6.72 -14.74
CA ALA A 68 18.02 7.07 -14.00
C ALA A 68 18.88 5.84 -13.71
N ILE A 69 18.26 4.73 -13.28
CA ILE A 69 18.97 3.46 -13.05
C ILE A 69 19.58 2.93 -14.35
N HIS A 70 18.85 3.02 -15.47
CA HIS A 70 19.34 2.54 -16.78
C HIS A 70 20.48 3.40 -17.35
N THR A 71 20.42 4.71 -17.13
CA THR A 71 21.41 5.67 -17.67
C THR A 71 22.67 5.74 -16.80
N THR A 72 22.57 5.36 -15.53
CA THR A 72 23.70 5.38 -14.60
C THR A 72 24.73 4.32 -14.95
N ARG A 73 25.93 4.74 -15.36
CA ARG A 73 27.06 3.85 -15.72
C ARG A 73 27.84 3.27 -14.54
N HIS A 74 27.46 3.57 -13.31
CA HIS A 74 28.12 3.01 -12.13
C HIS A 74 27.78 1.52 -11.94
N LYS A 75 28.68 0.76 -11.31
CA LYS A 75 28.47 -0.66 -11.01
C LYS A 75 27.09 -0.88 -10.38
N PRO A 76 26.26 -1.81 -10.89
CA PRO A 76 24.92 -2.03 -10.37
C PRO A 76 25.02 -2.53 -8.92
N SER A 77 24.75 -1.63 -7.99
CA SER A 77 24.55 -1.96 -6.57
C SER A 77 23.28 -2.80 -6.43
N ARG A 78 23.31 -3.72 -5.47
CA ARG A 78 22.13 -4.48 -5.01
C ARG A 78 20.92 -3.59 -4.72
N MET A 79 21.16 -2.34 -4.28
CA MET A 79 20.07 -1.39 -4.06
C MET A 79 19.32 -1.03 -5.34
N TYR A 80 20.03 -0.80 -6.45
CA TYR A 80 19.41 -0.44 -7.72
C TYR A 80 18.56 -1.58 -8.29
N PHE A 81 18.92 -2.84 -7.99
CA PHE A 81 18.10 -4.00 -8.36
C PHE A 81 16.74 -4.00 -7.63
N PHE A 82 16.73 -3.80 -6.31
CA PHE A 82 15.46 -3.70 -5.57
C PHE A 82 14.65 -2.47 -5.96
N MET A 83 15.28 -1.31 -6.14
CA MET A 83 14.60 -0.09 -6.60
C MET A 83 13.94 -0.31 -7.97
N LYS A 84 14.60 -1.02 -8.89
CA LYS A 84 14.02 -1.36 -10.19
C LYS A 84 12.72 -2.17 -10.03
N HIS A 85 12.73 -3.23 -9.23
CA HIS A 85 11.53 -4.05 -9.03
C HIS A 85 10.42 -3.31 -8.29
N LEU A 86 10.79 -2.46 -7.30
CA LEU A 86 9.82 -1.62 -6.61
C LEU A 86 9.14 -0.65 -7.58
N SER A 87 9.92 0.07 -8.40
CA SER A 87 9.36 1.00 -9.40
C SER A 87 8.50 0.28 -10.44
N ILE A 88 8.84 -0.96 -10.82
CA ILE A 88 7.96 -1.77 -11.68
C ILE A 88 6.63 -2.09 -10.96
N ALA A 89 6.67 -2.49 -9.69
CA ALA A 89 5.45 -2.77 -8.92
C ALA A 89 4.59 -1.51 -8.73
N ASP A 90 5.20 -0.35 -8.46
CA ASP A 90 4.50 0.92 -8.30
C ASP A 90 3.88 1.39 -9.63
N LEU A 91 4.53 1.13 -10.77
CA LEU A 91 3.93 1.34 -12.10
C LEU A 91 2.74 0.41 -12.35
N VAL A 92 2.82 -0.85 -11.93
CA VAL A 92 1.68 -1.79 -11.98
C VAL A 92 0.51 -1.24 -11.15
N VAL A 93 0.76 -0.70 -9.96
CA VAL A 93 -0.28 -0.03 -9.15
C VAL A 93 -0.82 1.22 -9.87
N ALA A 94 0.03 2.08 -10.42
CA ALA A 94 -0.43 3.27 -11.14
C ALA A 94 -1.35 2.90 -12.33
N VAL A 95 -0.96 1.90 -13.14
CA VAL A 95 -1.66 1.51 -14.37
C VAL A 95 -2.89 0.64 -14.12
N PHE A 96 -2.87 -0.27 -13.14
CA PHE A 96 -3.96 -1.23 -12.93
C PHE A 96 -4.83 -0.92 -11.71
N GLN A 97 -4.40 -0.03 -10.82
CA GLN A 97 -5.19 0.43 -9.68
C GLN A 97 -5.65 1.88 -9.85
N VAL A 98 -4.74 2.83 -10.07
CA VAL A 98 -5.11 4.26 -10.08
C VAL A 98 -5.81 4.65 -11.38
N LEU A 99 -5.29 4.24 -12.54
CA LEU A 99 -5.90 4.55 -13.83
C LEU A 99 -7.32 3.97 -13.98
N PRO A 100 -7.60 2.69 -13.68
CA PRO A 100 -8.95 2.15 -13.81
C PRO A 100 -9.93 2.76 -12.81
N GLN A 101 -9.46 3.15 -11.62
CA GLN A 101 -10.25 3.91 -10.65
C GLN A 101 -10.63 5.28 -11.24
N LEU A 102 -9.66 6.05 -11.74
CA LEU A 102 -9.90 7.34 -12.38
C LEU A 102 -10.88 7.24 -13.56
N ILE A 103 -10.73 6.22 -14.42
CA ILE A 103 -11.66 5.98 -15.52
C ILE A 103 -13.06 5.71 -14.99
N TRP A 104 -13.18 4.92 -13.92
CA TRP A 104 -14.47 4.61 -13.31
C TRP A 104 -15.11 5.85 -12.66
N ASP A 105 -14.35 6.72 -12.00
CA ASP A 105 -14.89 7.96 -11.40
C ASP A 105 -15.39 8.95 -12.46
N ILE A 106 -14.80 8.94 -13.66
CA ILE A 106 -15.22 9.77 -14.79
C ILE A 106 -16.45 9.16 -15.50
N THR A 107 -16.46 7.85 -15.68
CA THR A 107 -17.43 7.17 -16.55
C THR A 107 -18.57 6.47 -15.80
N PHE A 108 -18.44 6.34 -14.48
CA PHE A 108 -19.33 5.65 -13.54
C PHE A 108 -19.63 4.18 -13.86
N ARG A 109 -18.96 3.61 -14.87
CA ARG A 109 -19.23 2.27 -15.41
C ARG A 109 -17.96 1.63 -15.93
N PHE A 110 -17.94 0.30 -15.90
CA PHE A 110 -16.86 -0.45 -16.52
C PHE A 110 -17.14 -0.67 -18.01
N TYR A 111 -16.19 -0.27 -18.86
CA TYR A 111 -16.25 -0.50 -20.30
C TYR A 111 -15.20 -1.52 -20.71
N GLY A 112 -15.63 -2.76 -20.95
CA GLY A 112 -14.73 -3.83 -21.42
C GLY A 112 -15.33 -5.23 -21.30
N PRO A 113 -14.65 -6.24 -21.87
CA PRO A 113 -15.05 -7.64 -21.72
C PRO A 113 -14.76 -8.18 -20.32
N ASP A 114 -15.41 -9.29 -19.95
CA ASP A 114 -15.23 -9.97 -18.66
C ASP A 114 -13.77 -10.32 -18.36
N PHE A 115 -13.02 -10.80 -19.36
CA PHE A 115 -11.59 -11.07 -19.22
C PHE A 115 -10.79 -9.84 -18.76
N LEU A 116 -11.11 -8.66 -19.29
CA LEU A 116 -10.42 -7.42 -18.94
C LEU A 116 -10.76 -6.99 -17.50
N CYS A 117 -12.01 -7.12 -17.07
CA CYS A 117 -12.43 -6.89 -15.68
C CYS A 117 -11.62 -7.76 -14.71
N ARG A 118 -11.56 -9.08 -14.96
CA ARG A 118 -10.80 -10.04 -14.13
C ARG A 118 -9.32 -9.72 -14.11
N LEU A 119 -8.74 -9.41 -15.27
CA LEU A 119 -7.32 -9.08 -15.40
C LEU A 119 -6.97 -7.81 -14.61
N ILE A 120 -7.79 -6.75 -14.72
CA ILE A 120 -7.57 -5.49 -13.99
C ILE A 120 -7.64 -5.75 -12.49
N LYS A 121 -8.69 -6.43 -11.99
CA LYS A 121 -8.84 -6.72 -10.55
C LYS A 121 -7.72 -7.61 -10.01
N TYR A 122 -7.29 -8.59 -10.80
CA TYR A 122 -6.14 -9.43 -10.46
C TYR A 122 -4.85 -8.61 -10.37
N LEU A 123 -4.51 -7.83 -11.40
CA LEU A 123 -3.28 -7.04 -11.44
C LEU A 123 -3.26 -5.90 -10.41
N GLN A 124 -4.42 -5.33 -10.09
CA GLN A 124 -4.61 -4.39 -8.98
C GLN A 124 -4.10 -4.98 -7.66
N VAL A 125 -4.50 -6.22 -7.34
CA VAL A 125 -4.09 -6.89 -6.10
C VAL A 125 -2.66 -7.41 -6.17
N VAL A 126 -2.22 -7.91 -7.33
CA VAL A 126 -0.80 -8.29 -7.55
C VAL A 126 0.11 -7.09 -7.31
N GLY A 127 -0.21 -5.91 -7.87
CA GLY A 127 0.56 -4.68 -7.70
C GLY A 127 0.62 -4.24 -6.24
N MET A 128 -0.52 -4.29 -5.55
CA MET A 128 -0.63 -3.98 -4.12
C MET A 128 0.27 -4.89 -3.26
N PHE A 129 0.20 -6.21 -3.46
CA PHE A 129 1.08 -7.17 -2.78
C PHE A 129 2.54 -6.98 -3.16
N ALA A 130 2.85 -6.81 -4.46
CA ALA A 130 4.22 -6.70 -4.94
C ALA A 130 4.91 -5.45 -4.39
N SER A 131 4.28 -4.27 -4.46
CA SER A 131 4.84 -3.03 -3.91
C SER A 131 5.10 -3.16 -2.41
N THR A 132 4.13 -3.70 -1.67
CA THR A 132 4.23 -3.90 -0.21
C THR A 132 5.33 -4.89 0.17
N TYR A 133 5.39 -6.06 -0.47
CA TYR A 133 6.35 -7.10 -0.11
C TYR A 133 7.76 -6.80 -0.62
N LEU A 134 7.91 -6.08 -1.73
CA LEU A 134 9.22 -5.57 -2.16
C LEU A 134 9.73 -4.50 -1.19
N LEU A 135 8.86 -3.64 -0.66
CA LEU A 135 9.21 -2.71 0.42
C LEU A 135 9.66 -3.46 1.69
N LEU A 136 8.95 -4.52 2.08
CA LEU A 136 9.37 -5.38 3.20
C LEU A 136 10.72 -6.03 2.95
N LEU A 137 10.93 -6.59 1.76
CA LEU A 137 12.16 -7.26 1.39
C LEU A 137 13.36 -6.29 1.43
N MET A 138 13.19 -5.06 0.94
CA MET A 138 14.19 -4.00 1.08
C MET A 138 14.46 -3.63 2.54
N SER A 139 13.40 -3.53 3.35
CA SER A 139 13.51 -3.18 4.77
C SER A 139 14.25 -4.27 5.57
N LEU A 140 13.92 -5.53 5.31
CA LEU A 140 14.59 -6.71 5.85
C LEU A 140 16.04 -6.76 5.41
N ASP A 141 16.32 -6.47 4.14
CA ASP A 141 17.69 -6.43 3.65
C ASP A 141 18.53 -5.40 4.42
N ARG A 142 18.00 -4.19 4.56
CA ARG A 142 18.66 -3.11 5.31
C ARG A 142 18.85 -3.48 6.77
N CYS A 143 17.85 -4.10 7.38
CA CYS A 143 17.94 -4.61 8.75
C CYS A 143 19.07 -5.63 8.89
N LEU A 144 19.14 -6.62 8.00
CA LEU A 144 20.19 -7.65 8.04
C LEU A 144 21.58 -7.07 7.77
N ALA A 145 21.72 -6.15 6.81
CA ALA A 145 22.99 -5.51 6.52
C ALA A 145 23.53 -4.69 7.70
N ILE A 146 22.65 -4.06 8.48
CA ILE A 146 23.01 -3.24 9.65
C ILE A 146 23.21 -4.09 10.91
N CYS A 147 22.31 -5.04 11.17
CA CYS A 147 22.31 -5.84 12.38
C CYS A 147 23.30 -7.01 12.32
N GLN A 148 23.55 -7.58 11.13
CA GLN A 148 24.40 -8.77 10.93
C GLN A 148 25.28 -8.66 9.66
N PRO A 149 26.26 -7.74 9.63
CA PRO A 149 27.06 -7.47 8.43
C PRO A 149 27.80 -8.70 7.88
N LEU A 150 28.32 -9.57 8.76
CA LEU A 150 29.04 -10.79 8.36
C LEU A 150 28.12 -11.86 7.74
N ARG A 151 26.83 -11.90 8.13
CA ARG A 151 25.85 -12.88 7.62
C ARG A 151 25.19 -12.38 6.33
N SER A 152 25.06 -11.06 6.16
CA SER A 152 24.59 -10.42 4.93
C SER A 152 25.53 -10.68 3.75
N LEU A 153 26.85 -10.65 3.96
CA LEU A 153 27.86 -10.95 2.92
C LEU A 153 27.77 -12.36 2.33
N ARG A 154 27.17 -13.32 3.07
CA ARG A 154 26.99 -14.71 2.62
C ARG A 154 25.68 -14.91 1.83
N ARG A 155 24.69 -14.01 1.93
CA ARG A 155 23.43 -14.12 1.18
C ARG A 155 23.60 -13.50 -0.21
N ARG A 156 23.92 -14.34 -1.20
CA ARG A 156 23.94 -13.98 -2.63
C ARG A 156 22.62 -14.24 -3.36
N ALA A 157 21.53 -14.53 -2.64
CA ALA A 157 20.26 -15.02 -3.18
C ALA A 157 19.21 -13.93 -3.46
N ASP A 158 19.61 -12.69 -3.73
CA ASP A 158 18.68 -11.55 -3.90
C ASP A 158 17.69 -11.73 -5.03
N ARG A 159 18.17 -12.29 -6.15
CA ARG A 159 17.33 -12.59 -7.31
C ARG A 159 16.30 -13.66 -6.97
N ALA A 160 16.69 -14.67 -6.20
CA ALA A 160 15.79 -15.73 -5.76
C ALA A 160 14.74 -15.19 -4.76
N SER A 161 15.13 -14.32 -3.83
CA SER A 161 14.17 -13.67 -2.92
C SER A 161 13.17 -12.79 -3.67
N VAL A 162 13.63 -11.97 -4.63
CA VAL A 162 12.72 -11.15 -5.44
C VAL A 162 11.80 -12.03 -6.30
N LEU A 163 12.33 -13.06 -6.96
CA LEU A 163 11.52 -13.99 -7.74
C LEU A 163 10.46 -14.68 -6.87
N LEU A 164 10.85 -15.17 -5.69
CA LEU A 164 9.93 -15.79 -4.74
C LEU A 164 8.86 -14.80 -4.28
N THR A 165 9.20 -13.55 -4.03
CA THR A 165 8.23 -12.49 -3.70
C THR A 165 7.23 -12.30 -4.84
N TRP A 166 7.69 -12.17 -6.09
CA TRP A 166 6.79 -12.05 -7.24
C TRP A 166 5.86 -13.26 -7.39
N LEU A 167 6.41 -14.47 -7.31
CA LEU A 167 5.62 -15.71 -7.37
C LEU A 167 4.59 -15.78 -6.25
N LEU A 168 4.96 -15.38 -5.03
CA LEU A 168 4.05 -15.31 -3.89
C LEU A 168 2.93 -14.30 -4.14
N CYS A 169 3.25 -13.10 -4.63
CA CYS A 169 2.24 -12.08 -4.94
C CYS A 169 1.28 -12.54 -6.04
N LEU A 170 1.79 -13.20 -7.09
CA LEU A 170 0.97 -13.77 -8.16
C LEU A 170 0.04 -14.86 -7.63
N LEU A 171 0.55 -15.75 -6.76
CA LEU A 171 -0.19 -16.87 -6.17
C LEU A 171 -1.27 -16.39 -5.21
N VAL A 172 -0.94 -15.52 -4.26
CA VAL A 172 -1.87 -15.01 -3.24
C VAL A 172 -2.99 -14.17 -3.87
N SER A 173 -2.76 -13.61 -5.06
CA SER A 173 -3.76 -12.82 -5.79
C SER A 173 -4.74 -13.64 -6.61
N ILE A 174 -4.52 -14.95 -6.82
CA ILE A 174 -5.38 -15.82 -7.64
C ILE A 174 -6.88 -15.71 -7.32
N PRO A 175 -7.32 -15.62 -6.05
CA PRO A 175 -8.74 -15.50 -5.73
C PRO A 175 -9.44 -14.35 -6.44
N GLN A 176 -8.74 -13.28 -6.85
CA GLN A 176 -9.34 -12.17 -7.60
C GLN A 176 -10.02 -12.60 -8.90
N ILE A 177 -9.42 -13.55 -9.61
CA ILE A 177 -9.93 -14.01 -10.91
C ILE A 177 -11.29 -14.69 -10.75
N HIS A 178 -11.52 -15.33 -9.61
CA HIS A 178 -12.76 -16.03 -9.32
C HIS A 178 -13.81 -15.15 -8.64
N ILE A 179 -13.38 -14.22 -7.78
CA ILE A 179 -14.28 -13.32 -7.04
C ILE A 179 -14.88 -12.25 -7.96
N PHE A 180 -14.09 -11.69 -8.88
CA PHE A 180 -14.57 -10.61 -9.74
C PHE A 180 -15.03 -11.12 -11.10
N SER A 181 -16.15 -10.58 -11.60
CA SER A 181 -16.68 -10.85 -12.93
C SER A 181 -17.53 -9.70 -13.44
N LEU A 182 -17.74 -9.64 -14.75
CA LEU A 182 -18.66 -8.71 -15.38
C LEU A 182 -20.10 -9.19 -15.16
N ARG A 183 -20.93 -8.34 -14.54
CA ARG A 183 -22.32 -8.63 -14.19
C ARG A 183 -23.24 -7.52 -14.67
N ASP A 184 -24.46 -7.89 -15.03
CA ASP A 184 -25.56 -6.95 -15.23
C ASP A 184 -26.01 -6.43 -13.86
N VAL A 185 -25.82 -5.14 -13.61
CA VAL A 185 -26.22 -4.43 -12.38
C VAL A 185 -27.64 -3.86 -12.48
N GLY A 186 -28.37 -4.17 -13.55
CA GLY A 186 -29.76 -3.80 -13.78
C GLY A 186 -29.96 -3.05 -15.09
N ASN A 187 -31.12 -3.23 -15.72
CA ASN A 187 -31.53 -2.57 -16.96
C ASN A 187 -30.55 -2.76 -18.14
N GLY A 188 -29.85 -3.91 -18.21
CA GLY A 188 -28.88 -4.20 -19.28
C GLY A 188 -27.56 -3.45 -19.14
N VAL A 189 -27.27 -2.92 -17.95
CA VAL A 189 -26.03 -2.19 -17.65
C VAL A 189 -25.03 -3.14 -17.01
N TYR A 190 -23.86 -3.29 -17.63
CA TYR A 190 -22.81 -4.19 -17.13
C TYR A 190 -21.76 -3.45 -16.30
N ASP A 191 -21.31 -4.07 -15.21
CA ASP A 191 -20.20 -3.58 -14.39
C ASP A 191 -19.36 -4.73 -13.78
N CYS A 192 -18.12 -4.43 -13.41
CA CYS A 192 -17.19 -5.36 -12.81
C CYS A 192 -17.49 -5.49 -11.30
N TRP A 193 -18.09 -6.62 -10.91
CA TRP A 193 -18.64 -6.83 -9.56
C TRP A 193 -17.98 -8.02 -8.85
N ALA A 194 -17.98 -7.99 -7.51
CA ALA A 194 -17.49 -9.09 -6.67
C ALA A 194 -18.64 -10.03 -6.32
N ASP A 195 -18.53 -11.31 -6.68
CA ASP A 195 -19.53 -12.35 -6.40
C ASP A 195 -18.99 -13.30 -5.32
N PHE A 196 -19.70 -13.39 -4.21
CA PHE A 196 -19.35 -14.27 -3.09
C PHE A 196 -20.45 -15.30 -2.91
N ILE A 197 -20.10 -16.58 -3.06
CA ILE A 197 -21.03 -17.71 -2.90
C ILE A 197 -21.63 -17.74 -1.49
N GLN A 198 -20.84 -17.33 -0.49
CA GLN A 198 -21.21 -17.44 0.91
C GLN A 198 -21.29 -16.07 1.60
N PRO A 199 -22.22 -15.90 2.56
CA PRO A 199 -22.44 -14.62 3.24
C PRO A 199 -21.24 -14.17 4.09
N TRP A 200 -20.39 -15.12 4.52
CA TRP A 200 -19.13 -14.81 5.22
C TRP A 200 -17.97 -14.46 4.26
N GLY A 201 -18.16 -14.62 2.94
CA GLY A 201 -17.14 -14.40 1.92
C GLY A 201 -16.52 -13.00 1.93
N PRO A 202 -17.33 -11.91 1.89
CA PRO A 202 -16.80 -10.55 1.95
C PRO A 202 -15.99 -10.28 3.22
N LYS A 203 -16.50 -10.72 4.38
CA LYS A 203 -15.82 -10.59 5.69
C LYS A 203 -14.47 -11.31 5.69
N ALA A 204 -14.44 -12.56 5.24
CA ALA A 204 -13.22 -13.35 5.17
C ALA A 204 -12.20 -12.72 4.20
N TYR A 205 -12.66 -12.27 3.03
CA TYR A 205 -11.81 -11.66 2.02
C TYR A 205 -11.18 -10.33 2.48
N VAL A 206 -11.98 -9.40 3.00
CA VAL A 206 -11.47 -8.12 3.50
C VAL A 206 -10.53 -8.31 4.69
N THR A 207 -10.87 -9.21 5.61
CA THR A 207 -10.02 -9.53 6.76
C THR A 207 -8.69 -10.13 6.30
N TRP A 208 -8.72 -11.04 5.32
CA TRP A 208 -7.52 -11.64 4.73
C TRP A 208 -6.60 -10.61 4.07
N ILE A 209 -7.16 -9.74 3.22
CA ILE A 209 -6.38 -8.70 2.54
C ILE A 209 -5.80 -7.72 3.56
N THR A 210 -6.59 -7.30 4.56
CA THR A 210 -6.12 -6.42 5.64
C THR A 210 -4.96 -7.05 6.42
N LEU A 211 -5.07 -8.33 6.75
CA LEU A 211 -4.00 -9.04 7.46
C LEU A 211 -2.70 -9.07 6.63
N MET A 212 -2.80 -9.43 5.36
CA MET A 212 -1.64 -9.69 4.51
C MET A 212 -1.00 -8.42 3.94
N VAL A 213 -1.79 -7.41 3.60
CA VAL A 213 -1.30 -6.15 2.99
C VAL A 213 -1.02 -5.07 4.05
N TYR A 214 -1.65 -5.12 5.23
CA TYR A 214 -1.49 -4.06 6.23
C TYR A 214 -0.88 -4.55 7.53
N ILE A 215 -1.54 -5.47 8.24
CA ILE A 215 -1.11 -5.85 9.60
C ILE A 215 0.26 -6.52 9.60
N ILE A 216 0.46 -7.57 8.79
CA ILE A 216 1.76 -8.26 8.70
C ILE A 216 2.87 -7.31 8.24
N PRO A 217 2.68 -6.50 7.18
CA PRO A 217 3.68 -5.52 6.77
C PRO A 217 4.03 -4.49 7.84
N VAL A 218 3.04 -3.89 8.52
CA VAL A 218 3.29 -2.92 9.60
C VAL A 218 4.08 -3.55 10.74
N LEU A 219 3.70 -4.76 11.18
CA LEU A 219 4.42 -5.47 12.24
C LEU A 219 5.87 -5.79 11.82
N MET A 220 6.07 -6.28 10.60
CA MET A 220 7.40 -6.61 10.09
C MET A 220 8.29 -5.37 9.95
N LEU A 221 7.77 -4.27 9.38
CA LEU A 221 8.51 -3.02 9.30
C LEU A 221 8.85 -2.50 10.70
N SER A 222 7.87 -2.49 11.62
CA SER A 222 8.07 -2.02 13.00
C SER A 222 9.15 -2.82 13.73
N ILE A 223 9.13 -4.15 13.63
CA ILE A 223 10.16 -5.03 14.22
C ILE A 223 11.52 -4.78 13.57
N CYS A 224 11.60 -4.76 12.23
CA CYS A 224 12.86 -4.56 11.53
C CYS A 224 13.52 -3.23 11.90
N TYR A 225 12.74 -2.15 11.91
CA TYR A 225 13.24 -0.82 12.20
C TYR A 225 13.46 -0.57 13.69
N GLY A 226 12.67 -1.21 14.56
CA GLY A 226 12.95 -1.27 16.00
C GLY A 226 14.31 -1.91 16.28
N LEU A 227 14.62 -3.05 15.64
CA LEU A 227 15.91 -3.72 15.77
C LEU A 227 17.08 -2.87 15.23
N ILE A 228 16.90 -2.20 14.09
CA ILE A 228 17.90 -1.27 13.54
C ILE A 228 18.17 -0.14 14.56
N SER A 229 17.12 0.47 15.09
CA SER A 229 17.22 1.59 16.04
C SER A 229 17.89 1.16 17.34
N PHE A 230 17.48 0.00 17.89
CA PHE A 230 18.10 -0.58 19.07
C PHE A 230 19.59 -0.87 18.84
N LYS A 231 19.95 -1.46 17.69
CA LYS A 231 21.34 -1.77 17.40
C LYS A 231 22.18 -0.50 17.25
N ILE A 232 21.63 0.55 16.65
CA ILE A 232 22.30 1.85 16.55
C ILE A 232 22.48 2.48 17.94
N TRP A 233 21.44 2.48 18.76
CA TRP A 233 21.50 2.99 20.13
C TRP A 233 22.54 2.25 20.97
N GLN A 234 22.59 0.91 20.90
CA GLN A 234 23.61 0.11 21.57
C GLN A 234 25.03 0.50 21.12
N ASN A 235 25.24 0.69 19.81
CA ASN A 235 26.54 1.10 19.27
C ASN A 235 26.95 2.52 19.69
N VAL A 236 25.99 3.43 19.86
CA VAL A 236 26.25 4.79 20.37
C VAL A 236 26.57 4.75 21.86
N LYS A 237 25.74 4.06 22.66
CA LYS A 237 25.92 3.96 24.12
C LYS A 237 27.25 3.30 24.50
N LEU A 238 27.64 2.22 23.82
CA LEU A 238 28.92 1.54 24.06
C LEU A 238 30.13 2.44 23.76
N LYS A 239 29.98 3.40 22.83
CA LYS A 239 31.03 4.37 22.48
C LYS A 239 31.04 5.59 23.40
N THR A 240 29.89 6.06 23.88
CA THR A 240 29.84 7.12 24.89
C THR A 240 30.37 6.64 26.25
N ALA A 241 30.17 5.36 26.58
CA ALA A 241 30.78 4.73 27.75
C ALA A 241 32.31 4.56 27.63
N GLN A 242 32.88 4.58 26.42
CA GLN A 242 34.31 4.66 26.14
C GLN A 242 34.76 6.11 25.84
N GLY A 243 34.37 7.05 26.72
CA GLY A 243 34.82 8.45 26.65
C GLY A 243 36.35 8.58 26.58
N PRO A 244 36.85 9.73 26.07
CA PRO A 244 38.26 9.93 25.72
C PRO A 244 39.15 9.63 26.92
N GLY A 245 40.12 8.73 26.74
CA GLY A 245 41.03 8.32 27.81
C GLY A 245 41.73 9.52 28.42
N VAL A 246 41.37 9.84 29.67
CA VAL A 246 42.27 10.43 30.64
C VAL A 246 42.61 9.30 31.62
N GLY A 247 43.59 8.50 31.26
CA GLY A 247 44.33 7.70 32.23
C GLY A 247 45.55 8.50 32.66
N PRO A 248 45.78 8.78 33.96
CA PRO A 248 47.04 9.34 34.39
C PRO A 248 48.09 8.22 34.40
N GLY A 249 49.06 8.32 33.48
CA GLY A 249 50.40 7.77 33.61
C GLY A 249 50.56 6.24 33.49
N SER A 250 51.08 5.78 32.36
CA SER A 250 52.37 5.06 32.38
C SER A 250 52.90 4.92 30.94
N ALA A 251 54.13 5.38 30.75
CA ALA A 251 54.85 5.30 29.51
C ALA A 251 55.22 3.83 29.19
N SER A 252 54.86 3.33 28.00
CA SER A 252 55.73 2.39 27.30
C SER A 252 55.47 2.40 25.78
N ARG A 253 56.59 2.34 25.07
CA ARG A 253 56.76 2.34 23.61
C ARG A 253 56.06 1.15 22.94
N GLY A 254 55.57 1.35 21.73
CA GLY A 254 55.32 0.25 20.79
C GLY A 254 54.22 0.53 19.81
N GLY A 255 54.55 0.63 18.52
CA GLY A 255 53.68 1.13 17.47
C GLY A 255 52.34 0.41 17.31
N LYS A 256 51.33 1.21 16.97
CA LYS A 256 50.30 0.90 15.95
C LYS A 256 49.56 2.20 15.64
N VAL A 257 49.87 2.76 14.48
CA VAL A 257 49.12 3.83 13.84
C VAL A 257 47.70 3.34 13.62
N PHE A 258 46.77 3.63 14.53
CA PHE A 258 45.34 3.43 14.29
C PHE A 258 44.82 4.58 13.43
N ALA A 259 45.03 4.45 12.12
CA ALA A 259 44.19 5.13 11.13
C ALA A 259 42.73 4.65 11.32
N ARG A 260 41.93 5.33 12.15
CA ARG A 260 40.50 4.96 12.32
C ARG A 260 39.55 6.08 12.73
N VAL A 261 39.87 7.35 12.47
CA VAL A 261 39.03 8.48 12.92
C VAL A 261 38.12 9.05 11.83
N SER A 262 38.31 8.73 10.55
CA SER A 262 37.45 9.23 9.46
C SER A 262 36.26 8.33 9.10
N SER A 263 36.36 7.01 9.33
CA SER A 263 35.31 6.05 9.00
C SER A 263 34.09 6.14 9.95
N THR A 264 34.28 6.62 11.18
CA THR A 264 33.27 6.55 12.26
C THR A 264 32.15 7.58 12.15
N ARG A 265 32.44 8.83 11.78
CA ARG A 265 31.42 9.88 11.53
C ARG A 265 30.64 9.63 10.23
N LEU A 266 31.30 9.08 9.20
CA LEU A 266 30.65 8.74 7.93
C LEU A 266 29.69 7.55 8.10
N ILE A 267 30.07 6.56 8.92
CA ILE A 267 29.23 5.39 9.25
C ILE A 267 28.02 5.78 10.13
N SER A 268 28.12 6.77 11.03
CA SER A 268 26.96 7.21 11.83
C SER A 268 25.95 8.00 10.99
N GLN A 269 26.40 8.86 10.08
CA GLN A 269 25.52 9.64 9.20
C GLN A 269 24.77 8.76 8.18
N ALA A 270 25.44 7.78 7.57
CA ALA A 270 24.78 6.82 6.69
C ALA A 270 23.72 5.98 7.42
N LYS A 271 23.97 5.62 8.69
CA LYS A 271 23.02 4.91 9.56
C LYS A 271 21.84 5.79 9.98
N ILE A 272 22.09 7.05 10.38
CA ILE A 272 21.03 8.01 10.73
C ILE A 272 20.16 8.33 9.52
N ARG A 273 20.75 8.50 8.32
CA ARG A 273 19.99 8.70 7.08
C ARG A 273 19.09 7.50 6.78
N THR A 274 19.58 6.29 7.05
CA THR A 274 18.78 5.07 6.93
C THR A 274 17.64 5.09 7.94
N VAL A 275 17.90 5.31 9.24
CA VAL A 275 16.85 5.41 10.27
C VAL A 275 15.79 6.47 9.94
N LYS A 276 16.23 7.65 9.48
CA LYS A 276 15.32 8.74 9.10
C LYS A 276 14.47 8.36 7.89
N MET A 277 15.08 7.81 6.83
CA MET A 277 14.32 7.32 5.68
C MET A 277 13.33 6.22 6.08
N THR A 278 13.73 5.33 6.99
CA THR A 278 12.88 4.20 7.39
C THR A 278 11.72 4.60 8.27
N PHE A 279 11.92 5.56 9.18
CA PHE A 279 10.83 6.14 9.96
C PHE A 279 9.80 6.81 9.04
N ILE A 280 10.26 7.56 8.05
CA ILE A 280 9.38 8.19 7.04
C ILE A 280 8.60 7.11 6.27
N ILE A 281 9.25 6.02 5.86
CA ILE A 281 8.58 4.93 5.14
C ILE A 281 7.48 4.29 5.98
N VAL A 282 7.75 3.96 7.25
CA VAL A 282 6.75 3.34 8.15
C VAL A 282 5.59 4.28 8.40
N LEU A 283 5.89 5.55 8.71
CA LEU A 283 4.87 6.55 8.98
C LEU A 283 3.98 6.77 7.76
N ALA A 284 4.59 6.92 6.58
CA ALA A 284 3.84 7.05 5.33
C ALA A 284 2.98 5.82 5.05
N PHE A 285 3.50 4.61 5.27
CA PHE A 285 2.73 3.39 5.10
C PHE A 285 1.50 3.36 6.04
N ILE A 286 1.68 3.66 7.32
CA ILE A 286 0.58 3.69 8.29
C ILE A 286 -0.44 4.77 7.91
N VAL A 287 0.01 6.01 7.70
CA VAL A 287 -0.90 7.14 7.40
C VAL A 287 -1.68 6.90 6.10
N CYS A 288 -1.05 6.35 5.06
CA CYS A 288 -1.72 6.11 3.78
C CYS A 288 -2.67 4.90 3.81
N TRP A 289 -2.30 3.80 4.47
CA TRP A 289 -3.08 2.56 4.42
C TRP A 289 -4.11 2.42 5.55
N THR A 290 -3.89 3.04 6.72
CA THR A 290 -4.81 2.90 7.86
C THR A 290 -6.23 3.35 7.53
N PRO A 291 -6.47 4.54 6.94
CA PRO A 291 -7.82 5.00 6.66
C PRO A 291 -8.55 4.02 5.74
N PHE A 292 -7.88 3.58 4.68
CA PHE A 292 -8.43 2.62 3.72
C PHE A 292 -8.82 1.29 4.38
N PHE A 293 -7.91 0.65 5.11
CA PHE A 293 -8.21 -0.65 5.72
C PHE A 293 -9.18 -0.57 6.89
N PHE A 294 -9.17 0.54 7.63
CA PHE A 294 -10.15 0.79 8.68
C PHE A 294 -11.57 0.88 8.10
N VAL A 295 -11.74 1.70 7.06
CA VAL A 295 -13.00 1.90 6.33
C VAL A 295 -13.49 0.58 5.70
N GLN A 296 -12.60 -0.19 5.07
CA GLN A 296 -12.94 -1.51 4.52
C GLN A 296 -13.39 -2.51 5.60
N MET A 297 -12.68 -2.58 6.74
CA MET A 297 -13.06 -3.45 7.85
C MET A 297 -14.39 -3.01 8.48
N TRP A 298 -14.59 -1.71 8.63
CA TRP A 298 -15.83 -1.15 9.17
C TRP A 298 -17.03 -1.52 8.30
N SER A 299 -16.91 -1.34 6.97
CA SER A 299 -17.95 -1.67 5.98
C SER A 299 -18.43 -3.13 6.03
N VAL A 300 -17.56 -4.09 6.31
CA VAL A 300 -17.95 -5.51 6.30
C VAL A 300 -18.36 -6.04 7.67
N TRP A 301 -17.96 -5.39 8.77
CA TRP A 301 -18.20 -5.86 10.13
C TRP A 301 -19.31 -5.11 10.87
N ASP A 302 -19.55 -3.83 10.57
CA ASP A 302 -20.61 -3.05 11.20
C ASP A 302 -21.85 -3.03 10.32
N THR A 303 -22.99 -3.38 10.92
CA THR A 303 -24.31 -3.32 10.29
C THR A 303 -24.81 -1.89 10.09
N ASN A 304 -24.22 -0.90 10.79
CA ASN A 304 -24.61 0.52 10.77
C ASN A 304 -23.62 1.42 10.00
N ALA A 305 -22.66 0.85 9.24
CA ALA A 305 -21.76 1.67 8.43
C ALA A 305 -22.60 2.54 7.45
N PRO A 306 -22.29 3.84 7.31
CA PRO A 306 -23.09 4.75 6.49
C PRO A 306 -23.18 4.23 5.06
N GLN A 307 -24.40 3.83 4.68
CA GLN A 307 -24.73 3.42 3.34
C GLN A 307 -24.92 4.70 2.54
N GLU A 308 -24.14 4.92 1.47
CA GLU A 308 -24.47 5.96 0.49
C GLU A 308 -25.79 5.56 -0.19
N GLY A 309 -26.92 5.91 0.41
CA GLY A 309 -28.25 5.58 -0.13
C GLY A 309 -29.42 5.39 0.83
N THR A 310 -29.45 6.05 1.98
CA THR A 310 -30.73 6.27 2.72
C THR A 310 -30.87 7.71 3.15
#